data_AF-A0A2E8QZC7-F1
#
_entry.id   AF-A0A2E8QZC7-F1
#
_cell.length_a   1.000
_cell.length_b   1.000
_cell.length_c   1.000
_cell.angle_alpha   90.00
_cell.angle_beta   90.00
_cell.angle_gamma   90.00
#
_symmetry.space_group_name_H-M   'P 1'
#
loop_
_entity.id
_entity.type
_entity.pdbx_description
1 polymer ?
#
loop_
_entity_poly.entity_id
_entity_poly.type
_entity_poly.pdbx_seq_one_letter_code
_entity_poly.pdbx_strand_id
1 'polypeptide(L)'
;IPDEHRLLADTMLDNEYQRQQRLKATLRDDPKTAAWVEDGPLFANYKALQFFDTLALYFNCTHAAGRGESVFEHVPMNAENDTTVTVNHVDHDRYSLDPYPFREEGLEVSYEGRYLAPQDASGNPDMEALMRDTPRERQSATLIAA
;
A
#
# COMPACT_ATOMS: atom_id res chain seq x y z
N ILE A 1 16.94 -15.03 6.48
CA ILE A 1 16.38 -16.27 5.88
C ILE A 1 17.23 -17.42 6.38
N PRO A 2 16.64 -18.46 7.02
CA PRO A 2 17.36 -19.67 7.42
C PRO A 2 18.14 -20.27 6.24
N ASP A 3 19.33 -20.84 6.50
CA ASP A 3 20.25 -21.31 5.46
C ASP A 3 19.61 -22.36 4.54
N GLU A 4 18.76 -23.21 5.08
CA GLU A 4 18.01 -24.25 4.36
C GLU A 4 17.04 -23.69 3.29
N HIS A 5 16.61 -22.44 3.42
CA HIS A 5 15.73 -21.77 2.46
C HIS A 5 16.48 -20.84 1.50
N ARG A 6 17.79 -20.61 1.72
CA ARG A 6 18.56 -19.63 0.94
C ARG A 6 18.59 -19.98 -0.54
N LEU A 7 18.93 -21.23 -0.88
CA LEU A 7 19.00 -21.66 -2.28
C LEU A 7 17.65 -21.52 -3.02
N LEU A 8 16.55 -21.83 -2.33
CA LEU A 8 15.20 -21.68 -2.89
C LEU A 8 14.86 -20.20 -3.12
N ALA A 9 15.17 -19.35 -2.15
CA ALA A 9 14.96 -17.91 -2.25
C ALA A 9 15.78 -17.31 -3.40
N ASP A 10 17.06 -17.65 -3.50
CA ASP A 10 17.95 -17.17 -4.55
C ASP A 10 17.42 -17.59 -5.94
N THR A 11 17.02 -18.85 -6.09
CA THR A 11 16.43 -19.35 -7.35
C THR A 11 15.15 -18.59 -7.73
N MET A 12 14.28 -18.32 -6.76
CA MET A 12 13.06 -17.54 -6.99
C MET A 12 13.40 -16.11 -7.42
N LEU A 13 14.34 -15.46 -6.74
CA LEU A 13 14.77 -14.09 -7.03
C LEU A 13 15.41 -13.99 -8.42
N ASP A 14 16.27 -14.94 -8.79
CA ASP A 14 16.89 -15.00 -10.12
C ASP A 14 15.83 -15.13 -11.21
N ASN A 15 14.85 -16.02 -11.02
CA ASN A 15 13.74 -16.18 -11.97
C ASN A 15 12.92 -14.89 -12.12
N GLU A 16 12.64 -14.20 -11.00
CA GLU A 16 11.91 -12.94 -11.04
C GLU A 16 12.74 -11.83 -11.72
N TYR A 17 14.05 -11.77 -11.47
CA TYR A 17 14.94 -10.86 -12.17
C TYR A 17 14.88 -11.07 -13.69
N GLN A 18 14.99 -12.33 -14.14
CA GLN A 18 14.89 -12.65 -15.58
C GLN A 18 13.51 -12.34 -16.15
N ARG A 19 12.43 -12.49 -15.38
CA ARG A 19 11.09 -12.09 -15.79
C ARG A 19 10.99 -10.57 -15.97
N GLN A 20 11.48 -9.80 -15.01
CA GLN A 20 11.48 -8.33 -15.06
C GLN A 20 12.29 -7.81 -16.24
N GLN A 21 13.46 -8.38 -16.51
CA GLN A 21 14.29 -7.96 -17.65
C GLN A 21 13.58 -8.19 -18.99
N ARG A 22 12.89 -9.32 -19.15
CA ARG A 22 12.06 -9.59 -20.35
C ARG A 22 10.91 -8.60 -20.48
N LEU A 23 10.18 -8.33 -19.39
CA LEU A 23 9.08 -7.35 -19.39
C LEU A 23 9.57 -5.95 -19.76
N LYS A 24 10.69 -5.51 -19.17
CA LYS A 24 11.31 -4.22 -19.52
C LYS A 24 11.71 -4.16 -20.99
N ALA A 25 12.28 -5.23 -21.55
CA ALA A 25 12.61 -5.29 -22.97
C ALA A 25 11.35 -5.16 -23.85
N THR A 26 10.31 -5.93 -23.55
CA THR A 26 9.02 -5.86 -24.28
C THR A 26 8.42 -4.45 -24.23
N LEU A 27 8.46 -3.78 -23.08
CA LEU A 27 7.94 -2.42 -22.95
C LEU A 27 8.83 -1.38 -23.65
N ARG A 28 10.14 -1.62 -23.77
CA ARG A 28 11.07 -0.75 -24.52
C ARG A 28 10.86 -0.82 -26.02
N ASP A 29 10.42 -1.96 -26.54
CA ASP A 29 10.25 -2.16 -27.98
C ASP A 29 9.02 -1.44 -28.56
N ASP A 30 8.06 -1.02 -27.72
CA ASP A 30 6.92 -0.18 -28.12
C ASP A 30 7.18 1.30 -27.78
N PRO A 31 7.22 2.21 -28.78
CA PRO A 31 7.39 3.65 -28.56
C PRO A 31 6.40 4.27 -27.56
N LYS A 32 5.21 3.70 -27.38
CA LYS A 32 4.20 4.19 -26.45
C LYS A 32 4.54 3.89 -24.98
N THR A 33 5.32 2.85 -24.73
CA THR A 33 5.63 2.37 -23.38
C THR A 33 7.11 2.44 -23.03
N ALA A 34 7.99 2.75 -24.00
CA ALA A 34 9.42 2.77 -23.81
C ALA A 34 9.86 3.69 -22.66
N ALA A 35 9.26 4.88 -22.56
CA ALA A 35 9.56 5.82 -21.50
C ALA A 35 9.13 5.35 -20.09
N TRP A 36 8.18 4.41 -19.98
CA TRP A 36 7.67 3.96 -18.67
C TRP A 36 8.67 3.11 -17.88
N VAL A 37 9.64 2.51 -18.57
CA VAL A 37 10.64 1.60 -18.01
C VAL A 37 12.04 2.20 -17.99
N GLU A 38 12.13 3.51 -18.17
CA GLU A 38 13.27 4.32 -17.75
C GLU A 38 13.33 4.38 -16.23
N ASP A 39 14.52 4.54 -15.67
CA ASP A 39 14.75 4.39 -14.23
C ASP A 39 13.92 5.38 -13.39
N GLY A 40 13.79 6.65 -13.85
CA GLY A 40 13.00 7.68 -13.17
C GLY A 40 11.50 7.34 -13.08
N PRO A 41 10.77 7.21 -14.20
CA PRO A 41 9.36 6.83 -14.20
C PRO A 41 9.09 5.49 -13.50
N LEU A 42 9.97 4.49 -13.67
CA LEU A 42 9.82 3.20 -13.00
C LEU A 42 9.95 3.33 -11.48
N PHE A 43 10.91 4.11 -11.00
CA PHE A 43 11.10 4.33 -9.57
C PHE A 43 9.99 5.20 -8.96
N ALA A 44 9.48 6.19 -9.69
CA ALA A 44 8.30 6.94 -9.26
C ALA A 44 7.07 6.02 -9.12
N ASN A 45 6.83 5.12 -10.08
CA ASN A 45 5.74 4.15 -9.97
C ASN A 45 5.93 3.19 -8.78
N TYR A 46 7.16 2.76 -8.50
CA TYR A 46 7.46 1.96 -7.31
C TYR A 46 7.11 2.70 -6.01
N LYS A 47 7.50 3.97 -5.88
CA LYS A 47 7.16 4.79 -4.70
C LYS A 47 5.66 5.06 -4.59
N ALA A 48 4.97 5.22 -5.73
CA ALA A 48 3.51 5.40 -5.73
C ALA A 48 2.81 4.15 -5.20
N LEU A 49 3.26 2.94 -5.60
CA LEU A 49 2.77 1.69 -5.03
C LEU A 49 3.03 1.61 -3.52
N GLN A 50 4.24 1.96 -3.08
CA GLN A 50 4.59 1.99 -1.66
C GLN A 50 3.71 2.97 -0.86
N PHE A 51 3.39 4.14 -1.42
CA PHE A 51 2.46 5.08 -0.82
C PHE A 51 1.06 4.46 -0.63
N PHE A 52 0.52 3.81 -1.67
CA PHE A 52 -0.79 3.16 -1.53
C PHE A 52 -0.78 1.97 -0.56
N ASP A 53 0.29 1.18 -0.52
CA ASP A 53 0.45 0.08 0.44
C ASP A 53 0.47 0.61 1.88
N THR A 54 1.24 1.68 2.14
CA THR A 54 1.31 2.29 3.47
C THR A 54 0.00 2.99 3.85
N LEU A 55 -0.69 3.63 2.91
CA LEU A 55 -2.02 4.19 3.12
C LEU A 55 -3.04 3.08 3.44
N ALA A 56 -2.96 1.94 2.77
CA ALA A 56 -3.79 0.78 3.07
C ALA A 56 -3.52 0.22 4.48
N LEU A 57 -2.26 0.20 4.94
CA LEU A 57 -1.94 -0.18 6.32
C LEU A 57 -2.53 0.79 7.35
N TYR A 58 -2.46 2.11 7.07
CA TYR A 58 -3.08 3.13 7.92
C TYR A 58 -4.58 2.85 8.10
N PHE A 59 -5.30 2.54 7.02
CA PHE A 59 -6.73 2.25 7.11
C PHE A 59 -7.06 0.85 7.65
N ASN A 60 -6.29 -0.19 7.33
CA ASN A 60 -6.69 -1.57 7.59
C ASN A 60 -6.04 -2.21 8.81
N CYS A 61 -4.94 -1.65 9.32
CA CYS A 61 -4.23 -2.19 10.49
C CYS A 61 -4.43 -1.35 11.76
N THR A 62 -5.13 -0.22 11.67
CA THR A 62 -5.47 0.63 12.81
C THR A 62 -6.98 0.81 12.89
N HIS A 63 -7.57 0.50 14.04
CA HIS A 63 -9.00 0.69 14.28
C HIS A 63 -9.39 2.16 14.08
N ALA A 64 -10.58 2.44 13.53
CA ALA A 64 -10.99 3.79 13.16
C ALA A 64 -10.85 4.81 14.31
N ALA A 65 -11.25 4.44 15.52
CA ALA A 65 -11.12 5.26 16.73
C ALA A 65 -9.67 5.56 17.18
N GLY A 66 -8.68 4.84 16.65
CA GLY A 66 -7.26 5.05 16.93
C GLY A 66 -6.49 5.73 15.80
N ARG A 67 -7.15 6.03 14.67
CA ARG A 67 -6.52 6.72 13.55
C ARG A 67 -6.44 8.23 13.85
N GLY A 68 -5.23 8.77 13.78
CA GLY A 68 -4.94 10.19 13.96
C GLY A 68 -4.06 10.72 12.83
N GLU A 69 -3.20 11.67 13.13
CA GLU A 69 -2.21 12.16 12.18
C GLU A 69 -1.24 11.04 11.75
N SER A 70 -0.90 11.01 10.47
CA SER A 70 0.22 10.21 9.95
C SER A 70 0.91 10.93 8.79
N VAL A 71 2.19 10.65 8.60
CA VAL A 71 3.04 11.32 7.62
C VAL A 71 3.63 10.28 6.67
N PHE A 72 3.40 10.46 5.38
CA PHE A 72 3.95 9.65 4.30
C PHE A 72 5.05 10.44 3.61
N GLU A 73 6.30 10.03 3.81
CA GLU A 73 7.46 10.63 3.16
C GLU A 73 7.67 10.03 1.77
N HIS A 74 8.42 10.75 0.92
CA HIS A 74 8.84 10.27 -0.40
C HIS A 74 7.68 9.91 -1.36
N VAL A 75 6.54 10.59 -1.22
CA VAL A 75 5.41 10.42 -2.13
C VAL A 75 5.76 11.08 -3.47
N PRO A 76 5.81 10.34 -4.58
CA PRO A 76 6.30 10.87 -5.85
C PRO A 76 5.30 11.88 -6.43
N MET A 77 5.78 13.08 -6.76
CA MET A 77 5.03 14.05 -7.57
C MET A 77 5.27 13.82 -9.07
N ASN A 78 6.50 13.43 -9.42
CA ASN A 78 6.93 13.05 -10.77
C ASN A 78 8.19 12.16 -10.67
N ALA A 79 8.91 11.97 -11.78
CA ALA A 79 10.09 11.11 -11.82
C ALA A 79 11.27 11.67 -11.01
N GLU A 80 11.30 12.99 -10.78
CA GLU A 80 12.44 13.69 -10.17
C GLU A 80 12.15 14.24 -8.78
N ASN A 81 10.88 14.49 -8.45
CA ASN A 81 10.47 15.19 -7.24
C ASN A 81 9.52 14.36 -6.40
N ASP A 82 9.76 14.43 -5.09
CA ASP A 82 8.92 13.83 -4.06
C ASP A 82 8.36 14.93 -3.16
N THR A 83 7.30 14.57 -2.46
CA THR A 83 6.71 15.37 -1.39
C THR A 83 6.43 14.52 -0.17
N THR A 84 6.07 15.20 0.91
CA THR A 84 5.55 14.59 2.13
C THR A 84 4.05 14.84 2.15
N VAL A 85 3.26 13.78 2.28
CA VAL A 85 1.80 13.85 2.43
C VAL A 85 1.44 13.57 3.88
N THR A 86 0.79 14.52 4.54
CA THR A 86 0.24 14.35 5.88
C THR A 86 -1.24 13.97 5.76
N VAL A 87 -1.66 12.88 6.42
CA VAL A 87 -3.07 12.53 6.60
C VAL A 87 -3.52 12.91 8.00
N ASN A 88 -4.70 13.49 8.12
CA ASN A 88 -5.34 13.79 9.40
C ASN A 88 -6.77 13.25 9.42
N HIS A 89 -7.19 12.69 10.56
CA HIS A 89 -8.60 12.38 10.79
C HIS A 89 -9.36 13.67 11.09
N VAL A 90 -10.44 13.92 10.36
CA VAL A 90 -11.23 15.15 10.48
C VAL A 90 -12.46 14.90 11.34
N ASP A 91 -13.34 14.03 10.85
CA ASP A 91 -14.55 13.56 11.52
C ASP A 91 -14.95 12.22 10.90
N HIS A 92 -15.81 11.45 11.58
CA HIS A 92 -16.41 10.22 11.06
C HIS A 92 -15.48 9.39 10.15
N ASP A 93 -15.77 9.33 8.86
CA ASP A 93 -15.01 8.66 7.80
C ASP A 93 -14.23 9.63 6.91
N ARG A 94 -14.07 10.89 7.29
CA ARG A 94 -13.37 11.93 6.53
C ARG A 94 -11.94 12.12 6.99
N TYR A 95 -11.03 12.15 6.02
CA TYR A 95 -9.59 12.30 6.23
C TYR A 95 -9.03 13.35 5.28
N SER A 96 -8.33 14.35 5.79
CA SER A 96 -7.67 15.37 4.98
C SER A 96 -6.25 14.94 4.62
N LEU A 97 -5.82 15.19 3.37
CA LEU A 97 -4.45 14.99 2.93
C LEU A 97 -3.83 16.31 2.48
N ASP A 98 -2.59 16.56 2.89
CA ASP A 98 -1.81 17.73 2.48
C ASP A 98 -0.37 17.34 2.08
N PRO A 99 0.05 17.55 0.82
CA PRO A 99 -0.79 17.97 -0.30
C PRO A 99 -1.74 16.85 -0.73
N TYR A 100 -2.87 17.22 -1.34
CA TYR A 100 -3.84 16.26 -1.84
C TYR A 100 -3.32 15.56 -3.12
N PRO A 101 -3.14 14.23 -3.13
CA PRO A 101 -2.43 13.54 -4.21
C PRO A 101 -3.33 13.15 -5.40
N PHE A 102 -4.64 13.40 -5.32
CA PHE A 102 -5.59 13.01 -6.37
C PHE A 102 -6.06 14.22 -7.19
N ARG A 103 -6.46 13.96 -8.44
CA ARG A 103 -6.90 15.00 -9.38
C ARG A 103 -8.19 15.72 -8.92
N GLU A 104 -9.09 14.99 -8.28
CA GLU A 104 -10.39 15.48 -7.84
C GLU A 104 -10.56 15.16 -6.35
N GLU A 105 -11.05 16.15 -5.59
CA GLU A 105 -11.32 16.02 -4.17
C GLU A 105 -12.57 15.14 -3.91
N GLY A 106 -12.60 14.50 -2.74
CA GLY A 106 -13.73 13.70 -2.31
C GLY A 106 -13.66 12.26 -2.77
N LEU A 107 -12.45 11.73 -3.01
CA LEU A 107 -12.26 10.32 -3.31
C LEU A 107 -12.76 9.47 -2.14
N GLU A 108 -13.83 8.71 -2.39
CA GLU A 108 -14.31 7.70 -1.46
C GLU A 108 -13.63 6.36 -1.76
N VAL A 109 -12.97 5.80 -0.74
CA VAL A 109 -12.48 4.42 -0.76
C VAL A 109 -13.33 3.58 0.17
N SER A 110 -13.71 2.38 -0.26
CA SER A 110 -14.44 1.44 0.60
C SER A 110 -13.84 0.04 0.53
N TYR A 111 -13.88 -0.65 1.66
CA TYR A 111 -13.24 -1.95 1.85
C TYR A 111 -13.99 -2.77 2.90
N GLU A 112 -13.78 -4.08 2.90
CA GLU A 112 -14.35 -4.99 3.90
C GLU A 112 -13.26 -5.51 4.83
N GLY A 113 -13.41 -5.23 6.11
CA GLY A 113 -12.48 -5.64 7.17
C GLY A 113 -13.16 -6.47 8.24
N ARG A 114 -12.35 -6.99 9.18
CA ARG A 114 -12.82 -7.63 10.42
C ARG A 114 -12.11 -6.98 11.59
N TYR A 115 -12.84 -6.62 12.64
CA TYR A 115 -12.21 -6.17 13.88
C TYR A 115 -11.93 -7.37 14.77
N LEU A 116 -10.65 -7.61 15.04
CA LEU A 116 -10.21 -8.66 15.94
C LEU A 116 -9.91 -8.05 17.31
N ALA A 117 -10.54 -8.58 18.35
CA ALA A 117 -10.10 -8.32 19.71
C ALA A 117 -8.71 -8.94 19.93
N PRO A 118 -7.85 -8.34 20.77
CA PRO A 118 -6.56 -8.93 21.13
C PRO A 118 -6.72 -10.37 21.64
N GLN A 119 -5.88 -11.27 21.15
CA GLN A 119 -5.88 -12.68 21.56
C GLN A 119 -4.67 -12.97 22.45
N ASP A 120 -4.87 -13.79 23.49
CA ASP A 120 -3.76 -14.29 24.30
C ASP A 120 -3.03 -15.41 23.55
N ALA A 121 -1.83 -15.11 23.06
CA ALA A 121 -1.01 -16.07 22.33
C ALA A 121 -0.64 -17.31 23.17
N SER A 122 -0.58 -17.19 24.50
CA SER A 122 -0.26 -18.32 25.38
C SER A 122 -1.37 -19.38 25.42
N GLY A 123 -2.60 -18.98 25.11
CA GLY A 123 -3.76 -19.86 24.99
C GLY A 123 -3.84 -20.65 23.69
N ASN A 124 -2.89 -20.46 22.76
CA ASN A 124 -2.88 -21.04 21.42
C ASN A 124 -4.25 -20.95 20.72
N PRO A 125 -4.77 -19.71 20.51
CA PRO A 125 -6.10 -19.49 19.96
C PRO A 125 -6.21 -20.09 18.57
N ASP A 126 -7.37 -20.70 18.27
CA ASP A 126 -7.71 -21.14 16.92
C ASP A 126 -8.00 -19.92 16.05
N MET A 127 -6.93 -19.38 15.44
CA MET A 127 -7.02 -18.21 14.58
C MET A 127 -7.83 -18.47 13.32
N GLU A 128 -7.89 -19.71 12.83
CA GLU A 128 -8.70 -20.05 11.66
C GLU A 128 -10.19 -19.93 11.99
N ALA A 129 -10.62 -20.51 13.12
CA ALA A 129 -11.98 -20.38 13.59
C ALA A 129 -12.35 -18.92 13.88
N LEU A 130 -11.47 -18.20 14.58
CA LEU A 130 -11.67 -16.79 14.88
C LEU A 130 -11.85 -15.96 13.60
N MET A 131 -10.97 -16.13 12.60
CA MET A 131 -11.04 -15.40 11.34
C MET A 131 -12.28 -15.76 10.53
N ARG A 132 -12.71 -17.02 10.55
CA ARG A 132 -13.93 -17.46 9.87
C ARG A 132 -15.18 -16.84 10.51
N ASP A 133 -15.27 -16.87 11.84
CA ASP A 133 -16.49 -16.59 12.59
C ASP A 133 -16.64 -15.09 12.96
N THR A 134 -15.58 -14.29 12.93
CA THR A 134 -15.63 -12.83 13.18
C THR A 134 -16.37 -12.11 12.05
N PRO A 135 -17.42 -11.31 12.27
CA PRO A 135 -18.14 -10.64 11.17
C PRO A 135 -17.25 -9.77 10.28
N ARG A 136 -17.59 -9.70 8.99
CA ARG A 136 -17.03 -8.72 8.05
C ARG A 136 -17.88 -7.46 8.08
N GLU A 137 -17.20 -6.33 8.14
CA GLU A 137 -17.84 -5.01 8.13
C GLU A 137 -17.30 -4.20 6.96
N ARG A 138 -18.23 -3.56 6.24
CA ARG A 138 -17.86 -2.58 5.22
C ARG A 138 -17.48 -1.28 5.92
N GLN A 139 -16.34 -0.74 5.52
CA GLN A 139 -15.82 0.54 5.97
C GLN A 139 -15.62 1.45 4.75
N SER A 140 -15.71 2.75 4.97
CA SER A 140 -15.39 3.79 4.00
C SER A 140 -14.41 4.79 4.60
N ALA A 141 -13.68 5.47 3.71
CA ALA A 141 -12.96 6.70 4.02
C ALA A 141 -13.13 7.66 2.85
N THR A 142 -13.51 8.90 3.15
CA THR A 142 -13.56 10.00 2.18
C THR A 142 -12.30 10.84 2.35
N LEU A 143 -11.50 10.89 1.29
CA LEU A 143 -10.24 11.63 1.25
C LEU A 143 -10.51 13.03 0.70
N ILE A 144 -10.22 14.06 1.50
CA ILE A 144 -10.41 15.47 1.15
C ILE A 144 -9.07 16.22 1.12
N ALA A 145 -9.04 17.37 0.45
CA ALA A 145 -7.90 18.27 0.57
C ALA A 145 -7.96 18.96 1.95
N ALA A 146 -6.79 19.29 2.51
CA ALA A 146 -6.71 20.08 3.73
C ALA A 146 -7.02 21.56 3.50
#